data_AF-A0AAU2AFD3-F1
#
_entry.id   AF-A0AAU2AFD3-F1
#
_cell.length_a   1.000
_cell.length_b   1.000
_cell.length_c   1.000
_cell.angle_alpha   90.00
_cell.angle_beta   90.00
_cell.angle_gamma   90.00
#
_symmetry.space_group_name_H-M   'P 1'
#
loop_
_entity.id
_entity.type
_entity.pdbx_description
1 polymer ?
#
loop_
_entity_poly.entity_id
_entity_poly.type
_entity_poly.pdbx_seq_one_letter_code
_entity_poly.pdbx_strand_id
1 'polypeptide(L)'
;MSGVVRRVARAPWSLLKAVFGWLVLFEARNKVLLAPTAVRLRRIEDAETRRLAVGPASPPSALVATVIATHRRPEALRAAVRSALDQTVRDQVVIVVDDGAGLPELPDDPRLFAVSLTRNTGVAGVVRNVGIRLSRSRYVAFLDDDNLWESDHLERALAVLEPPDGPDGVYTALRRVLPDGSEKDILSVPYDRRRAARESFLDTNAFVARRNRSLRFSRLRRTPEVMPREDWELIHRYGRRYRVLHVPHPTVRYLMNPASFYTQWGQPS
;
A
#
# COMPACT_ATOMS: atom_id res chain seq x y z
N MET A 1 -27.63 19.83 33.80
CA MET A 1 -27.24 20.39 32.48
C MET A 1 -26.31 19.46 31.67
N SER A 2 -26.52 18.13 31.65
CA SER A 2 -25.54 17.17 31.08
C SER A 2 -26.03 16.37 29.85
N GLY A 3 -27.29 16.49 29.44
CA GLY A 3 -27.85 15.74 28.30
C GLY A 3 -27.96 16.52 26.98
N VAL A 4 -28.24 17.83 27.04
CA VAL A 4 -28.56 18.66 25.86
C VAL A 4 -27.29 19.08 25.11
N VAL A 5 -26.23 19.46 25.81
CA VAL A 5 -24.94 19.87 25.21
C VAL A 5 -24.28 18.72 24.43
N ARG A 6 -24.44 17.47 24.89
CA ARG A 6 -23.94 16.27 24.18
C ARG A 6 -24.73 15.95 22.89
N ARG A 7 -26.02 16.30 22.79
CA ARG A 7 -26.81 16.11 21.56
C ARG A 7 -26.47 17.17 20.50
N VAL A 8 -26.24 18.41 20.93
CA VAL A 8 -25.92 19.53 20.02
C VAL A 8 -24.54 19.36 19.36
N ALA A 9 -23.55 18.75 20.02
CA ALA A 9 -22.24 18.47 19.40
C ALA A 9 -22.25 17.27 18.43
N ARG A 10 -23.22 16.35 18.52
CA ARG A 10 -23.32 15.15 17.65
C ARG A 10 -23.96 15.43 16.29
N ALA A 11 -24.88 16.40 16.20
CA ALA A 11 -25.53 16.77 14.96
C ALA A 11 -24.54 17.36 13.91
N PRO A 12 -23.61 18.27 14.26
CA PRO A 12 -22.58 18.74 13.34
C PRO A 12 -21.66 17.60 12.87
N TRP A 13 -21.26 16.71 13.77
CA TRP A 13 -20.34 15.63 13.44
C TRP A 13 -20.96 14.56 12.53
N SER A 14 -22.22 14.19 12.76
CA SER A 14 -22.95 13.26 11.89
C SER A 14 -23.20 13.85 10.51
N LEU A 15 -23.56 15.14 10.42
CA LEU A 15 -23.68 15.87 9.15
C LEU A 15 -22.35 15.91 8.40
N LEU A 16 -21.24 16.23 9.07
CA LEU A 16 -19.91 16.21 8.44
C LEU A 16 -19.56 14.82 7.91
N LYS A 17 -19.85 13.74 8.66
CA LYS A 17 -19.62 12.35 8.19
C LYS A 17 -20.47 12.03 6.97
N ALA A 18 -21.72 12.47 6.94
CA ALA A 18 -22.62 12.27 5.81
C ALA A 18 -22.12 13.02 4.56
N VAL A 19 -21.60 14.23 4.71
CA VAL A 19 -21.11 15.07 3.60
C VAL A 19 -19.76 14.57 3.08
N PHE A 20 -18.76 14.43 3.96
CA PHE A 20 -17.37 14.19 3.55
C PHE A 20 -16.98 12.70 3.54
N GLY A 21 -17.76 11.84 4.20
CA GLY A 21 -17.38 10.47 4.50
C GLY A 21 -16.57 10.37 5.79
N TRP A 22 -16.88 9.35 6.60
CA TRP A 22 -16.29 9.22 7.93
C TRP A 22 -14.80 8.89 7.90
N LEU A 23 -14.31 8.17 6.88
CA LEU A 23 -12.89 7.84 6.72
C LEU A 23 -12.06 9.11 6.46
N VAL A 24 -12.60 10.05 5.69
CA VAL A 24 -11.94 11.34 5.40
C VAL A 24 -11.79 12.18 6.65
N LEU A 25 -12.84 12.27 7.48
CA LEU A 25 -12.79 13.02 8.74
C LEU A 25 -11.87 12.38 9.76
N PHE A 26 -11.87 11.05 9.86
CA PHE A 26 -10.97 10.32 10.75
C PHE A 26 -9.52 10.53 10.32
N GLU A 27 -9.24 10.48 9.02
CA GLU A 27 -7.91 10.77 8.49
C GLU A 27 -7.45 12.20 8.82
N ALA A 28 -8.34 13.19 8.66
CA ALA A 28 -8.03 14.57 9.01
C ALA A 28 -7.70 14.72 10.50
N ARG A 29 -8.51 14.11 11.38
CA ARG A 29 -8.25 14.06 12.82
C ARG A 29 -6.90 13.40 13.14
N ASN A 30 -6.62 12.24 12.55
CA ASN A 30 -5.38 11.49 12.80
C ASN A 30 -4.15 12.29 12.36
N LYS A 31 -4.23 12.99 11.22
CA LYS A 31 -3.15 13.87 10.74
C LYS A 31 -2.81 14.98 11.72
N VAL A 32 -3.79 15.53 12.44
CA VAL A 32 -3.56 16.52 13.50
C VAL A 32 -2.94 15.85 14.74
N LEU A 33 -3.57 14.79 15.24
CA LEU A 33 -3.16 14.14 16.50
C LEU A 33 -1.76 13.50 16.41
N LEU A 34 -1.40 12.95 15.25
CA LEU A 34 -0.18 12.18 15.05
C LEU A 34 0.91 12.97 14.29
N ALA A 35 0.72 14.27 14.05
CA ALA A 35 1.66 15.12 13.32
C ALA A 35 3.11 15.07 13.89
N PRO A 36 3.34 15.15 15.21
CA PRO A 36 4.71 15.14 15.75
C PRO A 36 5.48 13.84 15.39
N THR A 37 4.80 12.69 15.51
CA THR A 37 5.36 11.39 15.15
C THR A 37 5.63 11.30 13.65
N ALA A 38 4.73 11.81 12.83
CA ALA A 38 4.89 11.83 11.36
C ALA A 38 6.11 12.65 10.91
N VAL A 39 6.38 13.78 11.57
CA VAL A 39 7.56 14.61 11.29
C VAL A 39 8.85 13.88 11.65
N ARG A 40 8.88 13.18 12.81
CA ARG A 40 10.04 12.35 13.19
C ARG A 40 10.29 11.23 12.19
N LEU A 41 9.24 10.50 11.80
CA LEU A 41 9.34 9.42 10.82
C LEU A 41 9.77 9.91 9.45
N ARG A 42 9.38 11.12 9.03
CA ARG A 42 9.89 11.74 7.79
C ARG A 42 11.40 11.93 7.84
N ARG A 43 11.96 12.39 8.96
CA ARG A 43 13.42 12.56 9.11
C ARG A 43 14.15 11.23 9.03
N ILE A 44 13.57 10.16 9.61
CA ILE A 44 14.13 8.80 9.50
C ILE A 44 14.08 8.33 8.05
N GLU A 45 12.93 8.43 7.38
CA GLU A 45 12.76 8.09 5.96
C GLU A 45 13.79 8.82 5.07
N ASP A 46 13.97 10.12 5.28
CA ASP A 46 14.94 10.94 4.53
C ASP A 46 16.39 10.52 4.79
N ALA A 47 16.74 10.21 6.04
CA ALA A 47 18.07 9.75 6.40
C ALA A 47 18.38 8.37 5.82
N GLU A 48 17.44 7.42 5.94
CA GLU A 48 17.59 6.07 5.38
C GLU A 48 17.67 6.09 3.86
N THR A 49 16.80 6.86 3.20
CA THR A 49 16.86 6.99 1.74
C THR A 49 18.21 7.54 1.30
N ARG A 50 18.72 8.60 1.97
CA ARG A 50 20.04 9.15 1.63
C ARG A 50 21.13 8.10 1.81
N ARG A 51 21.17 7.44 2.96
CA ARG A 51 22.17 6.40 3.26
C ARG A 51 22.17 5.28 2.23
N LEU A 52 20.99 4.77 1.88
CA LEU A 52 20.83 3.67 0.94
C LEU A 52 21.01 4.09 -0.53
N ALA A 53 20.88 5.38 -0.83
CA ALA A 53 21.16 5.93 -2.15
C ALA A 53 22.66 6.25 -2.38
N VAL A 54 23.51 6.21 -1.35
CA VAL A 54 24.96 6.41 -1.50
C VAL A 54 25.62 5.12 -1.97
N GLY A 55 26.01 5.09 -3.24
CA GLY A 55 26.81 4.04 -3.87
C GLY A 55 27.19 4.44 -5.30
N PRO A 56 28.17 3.76 -5.92
CA PRO A 56 28.60 4.07 -7.29
C PRO A 56 27.54 3.70 -8.35
N ALA A 57 26.52 2.92 -7.99
CA ALA A 57 25.45 2.50 -8.90
C ALA A 57 24.28 3.50 -8.89
N SER A 58 23.74 3.79 -10.07
CA SER A 58 22.46 4.51 -10.19
C SER A 58 21.33 3.71 -9.53
N PRO A 59 20.30 4.38 -8.98
CA PRO A 59 19.11 3.67 -8.49
C PRO A 59 18.53 2.78 -9.60
N PRO A 60 18.11 1.55 -9.30
CA PRO A 60 17.54 0.67 -10.29
C PRO A 60 16.36 1.33 -11.01
N SER A 61 16.25 1.07 -12.31
CA SER A 61 15.22 1.63 -13.17
C SER A 61 14.79 0.57 -14.19
N ALA A 62 13.48 0.45 -14.33
CA ALA A 62 12.77 -0.45 -15.24
C ALA A 62 11.43 0.21 -15.60
N LEU A 63 10.59 -0.44 -16.41
CA LEU A 63 9.22 0.05 -16.65
C LEU A 63 8.43 0.13 -15.34
N VAL A 64 8.51 -0.90 -14.49
CA VAL A 64 7.80 -0.98 -13.21
C VAL A 64 8.72 -1.40 -12.06
N ALA A 65 8.51 -0.81 -10.88
CA ALA A 65 9.14 -1.24 -9.64
C ALA A 65 8.11 -1.85 -8.69
N THR A 66 8.33 -3.09 -8.26
CA THR A 66 7.55 -3.76 -7.22
C THR A 66 8.21 -3.49 -5.87
N VAL A 67 7.50 -2.85 -4.95
CA VAL A 67 8.01 -2.53 -3.60
C VAL A 67 7.42 -3.47 -2.58
N ILE A 68 8.28 -4.21 -1.89
CA ILE A 68 7.93 -5.14 -0.81
C ILE A 68 8.53 -4.63 0.50
N ALA A 69 7.68 -4.35 1.48
CA ALA A 69 8.11 -4.02 2.83
C ALA A 69 8.01 -5.27 3.70
N THR A 70 9.03 -5.51 4.53
CA THR A 70 9.08 -6.72 5.36
C THR A 70 9.60 -6.45 6.77
N HIS A 71 9.15 -7.26 7.72
CA HIS A 71 9.69 -7.29 9.07
C HIS A 71 9.48 -8.66 9.72
N ARG A 72 10.56 -9.43 9.89
CA ARG A 72 10.55 -10.74 10.58
C ARG A 72 9.59 -11.78 9.99
N ARG A 73 9.50 -11.87 8.66
CA ARG A 73 8.66 -12.86 7.95
C ARG A 73 9.42 -13.56 6.83
N PRO A 74 10.48 -14.33 7.14
CA PRO A 74 11.40 -14.82 6.12
C PRO A 74 10.75 -15.74 5.08
N GLU A 75 9.88 -16.65 5.50
CA GLU A 75 9.24 -17.62 4.59
C GLU A 75 8.21 -16.95 3.69
N ALA A 76 7.34 -16.13 4.27
CA ALA A 76 6.32 -15.38 3.53
C ALA A 76 6.99 -14.42 2.53
N LEU A 77 8.04 -13.71 2.94
CA LEU A 77 8.82 -12.83 2.07
C LEU A 77 9.40 -13.58 0.86
N ARG A 78 9.98 -14.76 1.06
CA ARG A 78 10.50 -15.55 -0.07
C ARG A 78 9.41 -15.91 -1.06
N ALA A 79 8.21 -16.25 -0.58
CA ALA A 79 7.07 -16.55 -1.46
C ALA A 79 6.59 -15.31 -2.22
N ALA A 80 6.44 -14.17 -1.53
CA ALA A 80 6.08 -12.89 -2.14
C ALA A 80 7.08 -12.47 -3.23
N VAL A 81 8.39 -12.51 -2.91
CA VAL A 81 9.48 -12.18 -3.85
C VAL A 81 9.44 -13.07 -5.08
N ARG A 82 9.26 -14.40 -4.92
CA ARG A 82 9.13 -15.32 -6.07
C ARG A 82 7.93 -14.94 -6.94
N SER A 83 6.76 -14.69 -6.35
CA SER A 83 5.57 -14.31 -7.11
C SER A 83 5.73 -12.99 -7.90
N ALA A 84 6.53 -12.05 -7.36
CA ALA A 84 6.87 -10.81 -8.07
C ALA A 84 7.88 -11.05 -9.21
N LEU A 85 8.88 -11.90 -9.00
CA LEU A 85 9.89 -12.25 -10.01
C LEU A 85 9.32 -13.10 -11.16
N ASP A 86 8.28 -13.89 -10.87
CA ASP A 86 7.59 -14.80 -11.82
C ASP A 86 6.56 -14.10 -12.70
N GLN A 87 6.42 -12.76 -12.62
CA GLN A 87 5.54 -12.01 -13.51
C GLN A 87 5.96 -12.13 -14.98
N THR A 88 4.98 -12.13 -15.88
CA THR A 88 5.20 -12.14 -17.33
C THR A 88 5.96 -10.90 -17.82
N VAL A 89 5.78 -9.76 -17.14
CA VAL A 89 6.52 -8.52 -17.38
C VAL A 89 7.96 -8.64 -16.87
N ARG A 90 8.92 -8.68 -17.80
CA ARG A 90 10.36 -8.81 -17.50
C ARG A 90 11.07 -7.48 -17.26
N ASP A 91 10.58 -6.40 -17.85
CA ASP A 91 11.08 -5.03 -17.61
C ASP A 91 10.57 -4.51 -16.25
N GLN A 92 11.05 -5.15 -15.18
CA GLN A 92 10.71 -4.80 -13.81
C GLN A 92 11.92 -4.87 -12.89
N VAL A 93 11.79 -4.21 -11.75
CA VAL A 93 12.67 -4.39 -10.60
C VAL A 93 11.84 -4.70 -9.35
N VAL A 94 12.30 -5.65 -8.54
CA VAL A 94 11.72 -5.95 -7.22
C VAL A 94 12.60 -5.34 -6.13
N ILE A 95 12.03 -4.48 -5.31
CA ILE A 95 12.73 -3.76 -4.24
C ILE A 95 12.17 -4.24 -2.91
N VAL A 96 12.99 -5.00 -2.18
CA VAL A 96 12.67 -5.45 -0.83
C VAL A 96 13.30 -4.49 0.17
N VAL A 97 12.51 -3.97 1.09
CA VAL A 97 12.98 -3.12 2.19
C VAL A 97 12.61 -3.77 3.51
N ASP A 98 13.61 -4.23 4.26
CA ASP A 98 13.44 -4.73 5.62
C ASP A 98 13.44 -3.58 6.65
N ASP A 99 12.47 -3.61 7.56
CA ASP A 99 12.33 -2.64 8.65
C ASP A 99 13.28 -2.95 9.83
N GLY A 100 14.57 -3.14 9.53
CA GLY A 100 15.66 -3.26 10.50
C GLY A 100 15.65 -4.54 11.34
N ALA A 101 15.10 -5.64 10.83
CA ALA A 101 15.19 -6.97 11.43
C ALA A 101 16.30 -7.86 10.82
N GLY A 102 16.84 -7.47 9.66
CA GLY A 102 17.71 -8.28 8.84
C GLY A 102 16.93 -9.03 7.75
N LEU A 103 17.56 -9.16 6.58
CA LEU A 103 17.01 -9.90 5.44
C LEU A 103 17.36 -11.40 5.55
N PRO A 104 16.43 -12.30 5.20
CA PRO A 104 16.79 -13.70 4.99
C PRO A 104 17.57 -13.87 3.68
N GLU A 105 18.05 -15.09 3.43
CA GLU A 105 18.45 -15.49 2.08
C GLU A 105 17.26 -15.38 1.11
N LEU A 106 17.48 -14.63 0.04
CA LEU A 106 16.53 -14.35 -1.04
C LEU A 106 17.06 -14.95 -2.36
N PRO A 107 16.20 -15.16 -3.37
CA PRO A 107 16.64 -15.64 -4.68
C PRO A 107 17.75 -14.77 -5.28
N ASP A 108 18.72 -15.42 -5.92
CA ASP A 108 19.75 -14.73 -6.72
C ASP A 108 19.14 -14.38 -8.09
N ASP A 109 18.61 -13.17 -8.22
CA ASP A 109 18.02 -12.65 -9.46
C ASP A 109 18.48 -11.19 -9.67
N PRO A 110 18.99 -10.83 -10.86
CA PRO A 110 19.50 -9.47 -11.13
C PRO A 110 18.42 -8.38 -11.06
N ARG A 111 17.14 -8.74 -11.06
CA ARG A 111 16.00 -7.81 -10.88
C ARG A 111 15.69 -7.56 -9.40
N LEU A 112 16.33 -8.27 -8.46
CA LEU A 112 16.04 -8.18 -7.04
C LEU A 112 17.03 -7.25 -6.33
N PHE A 113 16.52 -6.22 -5.67
CA PHE A 113 17.30 -5.29 -4.87
C PHE A 113 16.76 -5.30 -3.44
N ALA A 114 17.52 -5.88 -2.51
CA ALA A 114 17.12 -5.99 -1.12
C ALA A 114 17.99 -5.11 -0.23
N VAL A 115 17.36 -4.32 0.63
CA VAL A 115 18.03 -3.43 1.58
C VAL A 115 17.40 -3.51 2.97
N SER A 116 18.19 -3.23 4.00
CA SER A 116 17.70 -3.12 5.38
C SER A 116 17.82 -1.69 5.87
N LEU A 117 16.79 -1.20 6.55
CA LEU A 117 16.87 0.02 7.35
C LEU A 117 17.81 -0.20 8.54
N THR A 118 18.31 0.87 9.16
CA THR A 118 19.20 0.76 10.33
C THR A 118 18.47 0.37 11.61
N ARG A 119 17.14 0.53 11.63
CA ARG A 119 16.27 0.25 12.77
C ARG A 119 14.83 0.10 12.33
N ASN A 120 14.07 -0.60 13.17
CA ASN A 120 12.63 -0.73 13.05
C ASN A 120 11.93 0.63 13.23
N THR A 121 11.18 1.03 12.20
CA THR A 121 10.36 2.25 12.19
C THR A 121 8.95 2.01 12.74
N GLY A 122 8.47 0.78 12.66
CA GLY A 122 7.16 0.36 13.12
C GLY A 122 6.01 0.91 12.27
N VAL A 123 6.32 1.39 11.06
CA VAL A 123 5.37 2.01 10.13
C VAL A 123 5.69 1.55 8.71
N ALA A 124 4.95 0.58 8.20
CA ALA A 124 5.15 0.01 6.86
C ALA A 124 5.10 1.08 5.75
N GLY A 125 4.27 2.12 5.88
CA GLY A 125 4.30 3.27 4.98
C GLY A 125 5.67 3.98 4.86
N VAL A 126 6.49 4.04 5.92
CA VAL A 126 7.85 4.59 5.87
C VAL A 126 8.77 3.67 5.07
N VAL A 127 8.70 2.38 5.33
CA VAL A 127 9.47 1.33 4.66
C VAL A 127 9.17 1.32 3.16
N ARG A 128 7.88 1.32 2.78
CA ARG A 128 7.45 1.43 1.38
C ARG A 128 7.86 2.75 0.73
N ASN A 129 7.84 3.87 1.45
CA ASN A 129 8.34 5.14 0.92
C ASN A 129 9.84 5.12 0.61
N VAL A 130 10.66 4.45 1.44
CA VAL A 130 12.08 4.22 1.14
C VAL A 130 12.18 3.42 -0.17
N GLY A 131 11.45 2.31 -0.30
CA GLY A 131 11.44 1.50 -1.53
C GLY A 131 11.03 2.28 -2.79
N ILE A 132 9.97 3.09 -2.71
CA ILE A 132 9.56 3.99 -3.79
C ILE A 132 10.73 4.90 -4.20
N ARG A 133 11.44 5.48 -3.23
CA ARG A 133 12.52 6.46 -3.47
C ARG A 133 13.82 5.84 -3.96
N LEU A 134 14.02 4.52 -3.76
CA LEU A 134 15.18 3.77 -4.23
C LEU A 134 15.07 3.29 -5.68
N SER A 135 14.01 3.66 -6.40
CA SER A 135 13.89 3.40 -7.84
C SER A 135 13.52 4.64 -8.63
N ARG A 136 13.80 4.61 -9.92
CA ARG A 136 13.38 5.63 -10.90
C ARG A 136 12.32 5.12 -11.90
N SER A 137 11.81 3.90 -11.70
CA SER A 137 10.84 3.25 -12.60
C SER A 137 9.59 4.09 -12.82
N ARG A 138 9.05 4.06 -14.04
CA ARG A 138 7.89 4.86 -14.46
C ARG A 138 6.63 4.49 -13.68
N TYR A 139 6.43 3.20 -13.43
CA TYR A 139 5.35 2.67 -12.62
C TYR A 139 5.87 2.10 -11.30
N VAL A 140 5.03 2.12 -10.28
CA VAL A 140 5.31 1.46 -9.00
C VAL A 140 4.09 0.62 -8.60
N ALA A 141 4.37 -0.60 -8.17
CA ALA A 141 3.42 -1.57 -7.63
C ALA A 141 3.85 -1.94 -6.21
N PHE A 142 2.93 -2.45 -5.40
CA PHE A 142 3.18 -2.80 -4.00
C PHE A 142 2.74 -4.23 -3.75
N LEU A 143 3.58 -4.99 -3.03
CA LEU A 143 3.23 -6.34 -2.60
C LEU A 143 3.64 -6.49 -1.14
N ASP A 144 2.70 -6.90 -0.31
CA ASP A 144 2.98 -7.23 1.09
C ASP A 144 3.73 -8.55 1.17
N ASP A 145 4.60 -8.68 2.17
CA ASP A 145 5.44 -9.85 2.36
C ASP A 145 4.67 -11.11 2.77
N ASP A 146 3.35 -11.02 2.96
CA ASP A 146 2.44 -12.12 3.27
C ASP A 146 1.35 -12.34 2.21
N ASN A 147 1.46 -11.72 1.03
CA ASN A 147 0.55 -11.92 -0.09
C ASN A 147 1.27 -12.43 -1.34
N LEU A 148 0.50 -12.87 -2.34
CA LEU A 148 1.04 -13.37 -3.61
C LEU A 148 0.33 -12.73 -4.79
N TRP A 149 1.05 -12.59 -5.91
CA TRP A 149 0.47 -12.23 -7.20
C TRP A 149 0.29 -13.44 -8.11
N GLU A 150 -0.75 -13.38 -8.94
CA GLU A 150 -0.83 -14.18 -10.16
C GLU A 150 0.20 -13.65 -11.17
N SER A 151 0.74 -14.51 -12.03
CA SER A 151 1.85 -14.17 -12.94
C SER A 151 1.54 -13.04 -13.94
N ASP A 152 0.26 -12.73 -14.15
CA ASP A 152 -0.23 -11.72 -15.09
C ASP A 152 -0.65 -10.39 -14.43
N HIS A 153 -0.40 -10.20 -13.13
CA HIS A 153 -0.78 -8.98 -12.39
C HIS A 153 -0.24 -7.70 -13.04
N LEU A 154 1.08 -7.63 -13.25
CA LEU A 154 1.72 -6.45 -13.84
C LEU A 154 1.32 -6.26 -15.30
N GLU A 155 1.19 -7.34 -16.07
CA GLU A 155 0.79 -7.28 -17.48
C GLU A 155 -0.60 -6.66 -17.65
N ARG A 156 -1.58 -7.13 -16.87
CA ARG A 156 -2.94 -6.58 -16.91
C ARG A 156 -3.01 -5.13 -16.46
N ALA A 157 -2.26 -4.78 -15.41
CA ALA A 157 -2.21 -3.40 -14.95
C ALA A 157 -1.60 -2.47 -16.01
N LEU A 158 -0.46 -2.86 -16.58
CA LEU A 158 0.24 -2.07 -17.60
C LEU A 158 -0.53 -1.96 -18.91
N ALA A 159 -1.25 -3.01 -19.33
CA ALA A 159 -2.12 -2.97 -20.50
C ALA A 159 -3.17 -1.84 -20.45
N VAL A 160 -3.60 -1.46 -19.24
CA VAL A 160 -4.53 -0.35 -19.02
C VAL A 160 -3.79 0.98 -18.83
N LEU A 161 -2.63 0.99 -18.16
CA LEU A 161 -1.86 2.19 -17.80
C LEU A 161 -1.04 2.82 -18.93
N GLU A 162 -0.54 2.00 -19.87
CA GLU A 162 0.40 2.44 -20.91
C GLU A 162 -0.19 3.13 -22.14
N PRO A 163 -1.44 2.86 -22.58
CA PRO A 163 -2.06 3.60 -23.67
C PRO A 163 -1.94 5.12 -23.47
N PRO A 164 -1.86 5.94 -24.55
CA PRO A 164 -1.71 7.40 -24.44
C PRO A 164 -2.75 8.07 -23.54
N ASP A 165 -4.00 7.60 -23.60
CA ASP A 165 -5.11 8.02 -22.75
C ASP A 165 -5.34 7.08 -21.56
N GLY A 166 -4.32 6.34 -21.13
CA GLY A 166 -4.36 5.48 -19.94
C GLY A 166 -4.52 6.28 -18.65
N PRO A 167 -5.06 5.70 -17.56
CA PRO A 167 -5.13 6.37 -16.28
C PRO A 167 -3.74 6.51 -15.65
N ASP A 168 -3.70 7.17 -14.50
CA ASP A 168 -2.49 7.29 -13.70
C ASP A 168 -2.33 6.11 -12.73
N GLY A 169 -3.44 5.49 -12.32
CA GLY A 169 -3.44 4.34 -11.44
C GLY A 169 -4.46 3.29 -11.87
N VAL A 170 -4.13 2.04 -11.62
CA VAL A 170 -5.02 0.89 -11.78
C VAL A 170 -4.99 0.11 -10.49
N TYR A 171 -6.16 -0.33 -10.05
CA TYR A 171 -6.24 -1.39 -9.05
C TYR A 171 -7.06 -2.54 -9.64
N THR A 172 -6.58 -3.75 -9.39
CA THR A 172 -7.19 -5.00 -9.85
C THR A 172 -8.13 -5.55 -8.78
N ALA A 173 -8.87 -6.61 -9.11
CA ALA A 173 -9.56 -7.39 -8.09
C ALA A 173 -8.56 -8.29 -7.36
N LEU A 174 -8.94 -8.75 -6.16
CA LEU A 174 -8.14 -9.68 -5.36
C LEU A 174 -8.99 -10.83 -4.82
N ARG A 175 -8.40 -12.03 -4.79
CA ARG A 175 -8.96 -13.22 -4.11
C ARG A 175 -8.54 -13.18 -2.66
N ARG A 176 -9.49 -13.30 -1.74
CA ARG A 176 -9.20 -13.50 -0.32
C ARG A 176 -9.14 -14.99 -0.06
N VAL A 177 -7.98 -15.48 0.38
CA VAL A 177 -7.69 -16.90 0.58
C VAL A 177 -7.64 -17.19 2.07
N LEU A 178 -8.38 -18.19 2.54
CA LEU A 178 -8.41 -18.63 3.93
C LEU A 178 -7.11 -19.39 4.31
N PRO A 179 -6.82 -19.56 5.61
CA PRO A 179 -5.63 -20.30 6.07
C PRO A 179 -5.54 -21.75 5.55
N ASP A 180 -6.67 -22.38 5.22
CA ASP A 180 -6.74 -23.72 4.64
C ASP A 180 -6.46 -23.75 3.12
N GLY A 181 -6.21 -22.58 2.51
CA GLY A 181 -5.96 -22.41 1.09
C GLY A 181 -7.22 -22.24 0.23
N SER A 182 -8.42 -22.36 0.80
CA SER A 182 -9.67 -22.17 0.07
C SER A 182 -9.95 -20.69 -0.20
N GLU A 183 -10.66 -20.41 -1.30
CA GLU A 183 -11.10 -19.05 -1.62
C GLU A 183 -12.31 -18.66 -0.76
N LYS A 184 -12.20 -17.54 -0.04
CA LYS A 184 -13.32 -16.93 0.68
C LYS A 184 -14.26 -16.22 -0.29
N ASP A 185 -13.71 -15.29 -1.07
CA ASP A 185 -14.40 -14.51 -2.09
C ASP A 185 -13.40 -13.71 -2.95
N ILE A 186 -13.95 -12.96 -3.92
CA ILE A 186 -13.23 -11.99 -4.73
C ILE A 186 -13.69 -10.58 -4.34
N LEU A 187 -12.76 -9.74 -3.87
CA LEU A 187 -13.01 -8.31 -3.70
C LEU A 187 -12.80 -7.60 -5.04
N SER A 188 -13.90 -7.24 -5.68
CA SER A 188 -13.93 -6.54 -6.97
C SER A 188 -14.96 -5.42 -6.94
N VAL A 189 -14.54 -4.22 -6.53
CA VAL A 189 -15.41 -3.06 -6.33
C VAL A 189 -14.95 -1.94 -7.24
N PRO A 190 -15.75 -1.40 -8.18
CA PRO A 190 -15.37 -0.26 -9.04
C PRO A 190 -14.96 1.00 -8.26
N TYR A 191 -14.06 1.79 -8.84
CA TYR A 191 -13.45 2.90 -8.11
C TYR A 191 -14.41 4.07 -8.13
N ASP A 192 -15.04 4.28 -6.99
CA ASP A 192 -15.83 5.47 -6.75
C ASP A 192 -15.24 6.22 -5.55
N ARG A 193 -14.88 7.48 -5.77
CA ARG A 193 -14.25 8.32 -4.74
C ARG A 193 -15.19 8.58 -3.56
N ARG A 194 -16.49 8.72 -3.80
CA ARG A 194 -17.50 8.96 -2.74
C ARG A 194 -17.71 7.69 -1.93
N ARG A 195 -17.71 6.53 -2.58
CA ARG A 195 -17.77 5.22 -1.94
C ARG A 195 -16.52 4.97 -1.11
N ALA A 196 -15.34 5.21 -1.68
CA ALA A 196 -14.07 5.12 -0.95
C ALA A 196 -14.05 6.04 0.28
N ALA A 197 -14.73 7.18 0.28
CA ALA A 197 -14.80 8.03 1.49
C ALA A 197 -15.53 7.38 2.69
N ARG A 198 -16.23 6.26 2.48
CA ARG A 198 -17.08 5.59 3.47
C ARG A 198 -16.80 4.10 3.61
N GLU A 199 -16.25 3.46 2.59
CA GLU A 199 -15.97 2.03 2.57
C GLU A 199 -14.47 1.79 2.42
N SER A 200 -13.96 0.83 3.18
CA SER A 200 -12.62 0.30 3.01
C SER A 200 -12.73 -0.88 2.05
N PHE A 201 -12.28 -0.70 0.82
CA PHE A 201 -12.13 -1.79 -0.18
C PHE A 201 -10.83 -1.64 -1.01
N LEU A 202 -10.00 -0.66 -0.66
CA LEU A 202 -8.78 -0.31 -1.37
C LEU A 202 -7.60 -1.00 -0.70
N ASP A 203 -6.82 -1.73 -1.50
CA ASP A 203 -5.68 -2.52 -1.06
C ASP A 203 -4.50 -2.24 -2.01
N THR A 204 -3.31 -1.98 -1.47
CA THR A 204 -2.15 -1.65 -2.30
C THR A 204 -1.52 -2.84 -2.99
N ASN A 205 -1.75 -4.07 -2.49
CA ASN A 205 -1.36 -5.31 -3.16
C ASN A 205 -1.94 -5.39 -4.58
N ALA A 206 -3.11 -4.78 -4.81
CA ALA A 206 -3.77 -4.76 -6.10
C ALA A 206 -3.47 -3.51 -6.93
N PHE A 207 -2.70 -2.54 -6.41
CA PHE A 207 -2.56 -1.20 -6.98
C PHE A 207 -1.22 -0.99 -7.69
N VAL A 208 -1.28 -0.59 -8.96
CA VAL A 208 -0.14 -0.17 -9.77
C VAL A 208 -0.38 1.25 -10.25
N ALA A 209 0.61 2.12 -10.09
CA ALA A 209 0.43 3.53 -10.41
C ALA A 209 1.65 4.18 -11.04
N ARG A 210 1.39 5.19 -11.87
CA ARG A 210 2.39 6.09 -12.43
C ARG A 210 3.07 6.84 -11.30
N ARG A 211 4.40 6.80 -11.31
CA ARG A 211 5.24 7.53 -10.36
C ARG A 211 4.97 9.03 -10.47
N ASN A 212 4.60 9.63 -9.35
CA ASN A 212 4.53 11.08 -9.18
C ASN A 212 4.64 11.45 -7.70
N ARG A 213 4.69 12.76 -7.39
CA ARG A 213 4.84 13.27 -6.01
C ARG A 213 3.74 12.83 -5.04
N SER A 214 2.58 12.38 -5.52
CA SER A 214 1.49 11.89 -4.68
C SER A 214 1.56 10.38 -4.42
N LEU A 215 2.39 9.63 -5.14
CA LEU A 215 2.63 8.20 -4.90
C LEU A 215 3.60 8.03 -3.73
N ARG A 216 3.06 8.11 -2.52
CA ARG A 216 3.77 7.94 -1.25
C ARG A 216 2.78 7.50 -0.19
N PHE A 217 3.16 6.70 0.77
CA PHE A 217 2.34 6.37 1.93
C PHE A 217 2.35 7.48 2.98
N SER A 218 1.28 7.50 3.78
CA SER A 218 1.24 8.29 5.01
C SER A 218 2.30 7.80 6.00
N ARG A 219 2.84 8.71 6.80
CA ARG A 219 3.83 8.42 7.86
C ARG A 219 3.17 8.29 9.24
N LEU A 220 1.85 8.14 9.25
CA LEU A 220 1.11 7.96 10.50
C LEU A 220 1.21 6.50 10.93
N ARG A 221 1.54 6.27 12.19
CA ARG A 221 1.46 4.95 12.80
C ARG A 221 -0.01 4.52 12.86
N ARG A 222 -0.37 3.45 12.15
CA ARG A 222 -1.71 2.87 12.15
C ARG A 222 -1.74 1.67 13.11
N THR A 223 -2.40 1.79 14.25
CA THR A 223 -2.76 0.63 15.09
C THR A 223 -4.09 0.02 14.58
N PRO A 224 -4.53 -1.16 15.05
CA PRO A 224 -5.83 -1.73 14.66
C PRO A 224 -7.00 -0.74 14.80
N GLU A 225 -6.95 0.15 15.79
CA GLU A 225 -7.99 1.14 16.10
C GLU A 225 -7.91 2.41 15.23
N VAL A 226 -6.80 2.60 14.51
CA VAL A 226 -6.57 3.80 13.69
C VAL A 226 -7.03 3.53 12.26
N MET A 227 -8.30 3.89 12.00
CA MET A 227 -8.88 3.99 10.66
C MET A 227 -8.74 5.41 10.10
N PRO A 228 -8.69 5.60 8.77
CA PRO A 228 -8.58 4.57 7.72
C PRO A 228 -7.20 3.87 7.68
N ARG A 229 -7.08 2.80 6.88
CA ARG A 229 -5.79 2.11 6.65
C ARG A 229 -4.87 2.91 5.74
N GLU A 230 -3.58 2.53 5.72
CA GLU A 230 -2.56 3.25 4.94
C GLU A 230 -2.77 3.14 3.43
N ASP A 231 -3.24 1.98 2.96
CA ASP A 231 -3.60 1.71 1.56
C ASP A 231 -4.68 2.66 1.08
N TRP A 232 -5.74 2.75 1.88
CA TRP A 232 -6.82 3.69 1.67
C TRP A 232 -6.30 5.13 1.58
N GLU A 233 -5.45 5.56 2.51
CA GLU A 233 -4.95 6.96 2.52
C GLU A 233 -4.19 7.27 1.24
N LEU A 234 -3.32 6.36 0.82
CA LEU A 234 -2.55 6.50 -0.40
C LEU A 234 -3.48 6.59 -1.62
N ILE A 235 -4.32 5.58 -1.84
CA ILE A 235 -5.13 5.47 -3.06
C ILE A 235 -6.21 6.55 -3.09
N HIS A 236 -6.85 6.86 -1.96
CA HIS A 236 -7.81 7.95 -1.87
C HIS A 236 -7.14 9.31 -2.15
N ARG A 237 -5.97 9.59 -1.58
CA ARG A 237 -5.25 10.84 -1.83
C ARG A 237 -4.73 10.93 -3.26
N TYR A 238 -4.29 9.81 -3.85
CA TYR A 238 -3.84 9.74 -5.24
C TYR A 238 -5.01 10.02 -6.19
N GLY A 239 -6.12 9.31 -6.06
CA GLY A 239 -7.30 9.46 -6.92
C GLY A 239 -8.08 10.77 -6.73
N ARG A 240 -7.72 11.61 -5.76
CA ARG A 240 -8.18 13.01 -5.70
C ARG A 240 -7.56 13.91 -6.77
N ARG A 241 -6.40 13.53 -7.33
CA ARG A 241 -5.65 14.33 -8.30
C ARG A 241 -5.45 13.63 -9.64
N TYR A 242 -5.58 12.32 -9.65
CA TYR A 242 -5.16 11.47 -10.76
C TYR A 242 -6.27 10.47 -11.08
N ARG A 243 -6.36 10.05 -12.34
CA ARG A 243 -7.40 9.09 -12.76
C ARG A 243 -7.00 7.70 -12.30
N VAL A 244 -7.92 7.03 -11.58
CA VAL A 244 -7.74 5.64 -11.11
C VAL A 244 -8.86 4.80 -11.69
N LEU A 245 -8.52 3.66 -12.31
CA LEU A 245 -9.48 2.71 -12.87
C LEU A 245 -9.40 1.35 -12.19
N HIS A 246 -10.52 0.63 -12.25
CA HIS A 246 -10.66 -0.74 -11.77
C HIS A 246 -10.49 -1.72 -12.91
N VAL A 247 -9.70 -2.77 -12.68
CA VAL A 247 -9.69 -3.95 -13.54
C VAL A 247 -10.39 -5.08 -12.79
N PRO A 248 -11.60 -5.51 -13.19
CA PRO A 248 -12.38 -6.52 -12.49
C PRO A 248 -11.85 -7.94 -12.76
N HIS A 249 -10.54 -8.11 -12.69
CA HIS A 249 -9.86 -9.40 -12.83
C HIS A 249 -9.02 -9.67 -11.59
N PRO A 250 -9.22 -10.82 -10.91
CA PRO A 250 -8.47 -11.16 -9.71
C PRO A 250 -7.04 -11.56 -10.06
N THR A 251 -6.07 -10.74 -9.69
CA THR A 251 -4.63 -10.99 -9.97
C THR A 251 -3.77 -11.04 -8.71
N VAL A 252 -4.41 -10.95 -7.55
CA VAL A 252 -3.77 -10.94 -6.23
C VAL A 252 -4.43 -11.99 -5.37
N ARG A 253 -3.62 -12.75 -4.65
CA ARG A 253 -4.05 -13.65 -3.59
C ARG A 253 -3.71 -13.02 -2.25
N TYR A 254 -4.73 -12.46 -1.62
CA TYR A 254 -4.66 -11.92 -0.27
C TYR A 254 -4.76 -13.09 0.72
N LEU A 255 -3.66 -13.45 1.35
CA LEU A 255 -3.61 -14.58 2.27
C LEU A 255 -4.10 -14.12 3.65
N MET A 256 -5.31 -14.54 4.02
CA MET A 256 -5.89 -14.16 5.30
C MET A 256 -5.17 -14.89 6.43
N ASN A 257 -4.44 -14.15 7.25
CA ASN A 257 -3.84 -14.67 8.47
C ASN A 257 -4.66 -14.23 9.70
N PRO A 258 -4.95 -15.14 10.67
CA PRO A 258 -5.56 -14.75 11.95
C PRO A 258 -4.77 -13.69 12.72
N ALA A 259 -3.44 -13.65 12.53
CA ALA A 259 -2.54 -12.65 13.09
C ALA A 259 -2.35 -11.42 12.19
N SER A 260 -2.95 -11.39 10.99
CA SER A 260 -2.95 -10.16 10.19
C SER A 260 -3.71 -9.09 10.96
N PHE A 261 -3.04 -7.95 11.16
CA PHE A 261 -3.60 -6.76 11.80
C PHE A 261 -4.92 -6.26 11.17
N TYR A 262 -5.30 -6.79 10.00
CA TYR A 262 -6.20 -6.16 9.02
C TYR A 262 -7.39 -7.03 8.58
N THR A 263 -7.64 -8.19 9.20
CA THR A 263 -8.63 -9.21 8.75
C THR A 263 -10.10 -8.88 8.99
N GLN A 264 -10.47 -7.64 9.33
CA GLN A 264 -11.88 -7.25 9.55
C GLN A 264 -12.52 -6.56 8.33
N TRP A 265 -12.45 -7.21 7.17
CA TRP A 265 -13.23 -6.80 6.01
C TRP A 265 -14.63 -7.46 6.10
N GLY A 266 -15.60 -6.75 6.69
CA GLY A 266 -17.01 -7.20 6.70
C GLY A 266 -17.82 -6.95 7.98
N GLN A 267 -17.27 -6.31 9.01
CA GLN A 267 -18.09 -5.86 10.14
C GLN A 267 -18.63 -4.46 9.80
N PRO A 268 -19.97 -4.26 9.75
CA PRO A 268 -20.52 -2.92 9.80
C PRO A 268 -20.08 -2.30 11.14
N SER A 269 -19.50 -1.10 11.08
CA SER A 269 -19.22 -0.28 12.26
C SER A 269 -20.50 0.08 13.00
#